data_AF-A0A2T8HNI5-F1
#
_entry.id   AF-A0A2T8HNI5-F1
#
_cell.length_a   1.000
_cell.length_b   1.000
_cell.length_c   1.000
_cell.angle_alpha   90.00
_cell.angle_beta   90.00
_cell.angle_gamma   90.00
#
_symmetry.space_group_name_H-M   'P 1'
#
loop_
_entity.id
_entity.type
_entity.pdbx_description
1 polymer ?
#
loop_
_entity_poly.entity_id
_entity_poly.type
_entity_poly.pdbx_seq_one_letter_code
_entity_poly.pdbx_strand_id
1 'polypeptide(L)'
;MSTNDSKTDFTEIGKLIASFRHSQGWTSEELKAKLGISTVTMSRIENGKHGPNVNVVRKLAELGMNVEDLTYASRFHSKEQSLSYRLAEVENRLAKMEQLVLELTQSHEQKNS
;
A
#
# COMPACT_ATOMS: atom_id res chain seq x y z
N MET A 1 -24.09 16.00 22.55
CA MET A 1 -24.11 16.71 21.26
C MET A 1 -22.70 17.24 20.99
N SER A 2 -21.97 16.61 20.08
CA SER A 2 -20.93 17.22 19.24
C SER A 2 -20.39 16.12 18.34
N THR A 3 -20.87 16.17 17.10
CA THR A 3 -20.41 15.45 15.92
C THR A 3 -18.89 15.46 15.86
N ASN A 4 -18.24 14.32 15.62
CA ASN A 4 -16.86 14.39 15.13
C ASN A 4 -16.67 13.39 14.00
N ASP A 5 -16.37 13.99 12.86
CA ASP A 5 -16.42 13.44 11.51
C ASP A 5 -15.73 12.10 11.35
N SER A 6 -16.23 11.35 10.37
CA SER A 6 -15.56 10.25 9.67
C SER A 6 -14.27 10.73 8.98
N LYS A 7 -13.33 11.26 9.76
CA LYS A 7 -12.08 11.83 9.27
C LYS A 7 -11.21 10.68 8.79
N THR A 8 -11.18 10.47 7.49
CA THR A 8 -10.27 9.53 6.84
C THR A 8 -8.85 9.83 7.33
N ASP A 9 -8.27 8.89 8.08
CA ASP A 9 -6.92 9.00 8.59
C ASP A 9 -5.93 8.59 7.50
N PHE A 10 -5.13 9.55 7.02
CA PHE A 10 -4.13 9.31 5.98
C PHE A 10 -2.73 9.08 6.55
N THR A 11 -2.59 8.90 7.87
CA THR A 11 -1.30 8.76 8.55
C THR A 11 -0.46 7.63 7.98
N GLU A 12 -1.06 6.46 7.73
CA GLU A 12 -0.32 5.32 7.16
C GLU A 12 0.10 5.57 5.71
N ILE A 13 -0.75 6.24 4.91
CA ILE A 13 -0.38 6.66 3.55
C ILE A 13 0.79 7.64 3.57
N GLY A 14 0.76 8.62 4.47
CA GLY A 14 1.83 9.59 4.64
C GLY A 14 3.16 8.94 5.01
N LYS A 15 3.13 7.96 5.92
CA LYS A 15 4.30 7.15 6.29
C LYS A 15 4.84 6.35 5.12
N LEU A 16 3.99 5.69 4.34
CA LEU A 16 4.42 4.92 3.17
C LEU A 16 5.12 5.81 2.13
N ILE A 17 4.58 7.00 1.87
CA ILE A 17 5.20 7.97 0.95
C ILE A 17 6.56 8.45 1.48
N ALA A 18 6.66 8.73 2.78
CA ALA A 18 7.93 9.11 3.40
C ALA A 18 8.96 7.97 3.36
N SER A 19 8.54 6.73 3.62
CA SER A 19 9.40 5.54 3.52
C SER A 19 9.88 5.30 2.09
N PHE A 20 9.00 5.43 1.11
CA PHE A 20 9.36 5.36 -0.32
C PHE A 20 10.38 6.45 -0.67
N ARG A 21 10.13 7.70 -0.24
CA ARG A 21 11.07 8.81 -0.44
C ARG A 21 12.47 8.49 0.14
N HIS A 22 12.51 7.95 1.35
CA HIS A 22 13.77 7.58 2.01
C HIS A 22 14.48 6.42 1.31
N SER A 23 13.76 5.42 0.79
CA SER A 23 14.38 4.31 0.06
C SER A 23 15.02 4.75 -1.25
N GLN A 24 14.54 5.86 -1.83
CA GLN A 24 15.14 6.50 -3.00
C GLN A 24 16.26 7.52 -2.66
N GLY A 25 16.53 7.76 -1.37
CA GLY A 25 17.52 8.75 -0.91
C GLY A 25 17.10 10.20 -1.15
N TRP A 26 15.80 10.49 -1.32
CA TRP A 26 15.31 11.84 -1.60
C TRP A 26 14.95 12.62 -0.34
N THR A 27 15.14 13.93 -0.40
CA THR A 27 14.60 14.93 0.54
C THR A 27 13.14 15.25 0.20
N SER A 28 12.40 15.80 1.17
CA SER A 28 10.99 16.21 0.94
C SER A 28 10.91 17.26 -0.18
N GLU A 29 11.90 18.15 -0.26
CA GLU A 29 12.12 19.13 -1.33
C GLU A 29 12.31 18.50 -2.72
N GLU A 30 13.01 17.38 -2.83
CA GLU A 30 13.19 16.70 -4.12
C GLU A 30 11.93 15.96 -4.53
N LEU A 31 11.26 15.28 -3.61
CA LEU A 31 10.02 14.58 -3.92
C LEU A 31 8.90 15.57 -4.30
N LYS A 32 8.74 16.69 -3.58
CA LYS A 32 7.74 17.70 -3.96
C LYS A 32 8.00 18.26 -5.37
N ALA A 33 9.26 18.46 -5.75
CA ALA A 33 9.64 18.94 -7.07
C ALA A 33 9.30 17.91 -8.15
N LYS A 34 9.61 16.63 -7.93
CA LYS A 34 9.24 15.52 -8.84
C LYS A 34 7.72 15.39 -8.99
N LEU A 35 6.98 15.54 -7.90
CA LEU A 35 5.51 15.51 -7.90
C LEU A 35 4.87 16.79 -8.47
N GLY A 36 5.62 17.89 -8.55
CA GLY A 36 5.12 19.19 -8.96
C GLY A 36 4.05 19.75 -7.99
N ILE A 37 4.26 19.59 -6.69
CA ILE A 37 3.35 20.06 -5.63
C ILE A 37 4.03 21.06 -4.70
N SER A 38 3.24 21.81 -3.93
CA SER A 38 3.77 22.75 -2.95
C SER A 38 4.38 22.03 -1.74
N THR A 39 5.33 22.68 -1.06
CA THR A 39 5.90 22.20 0.22
C THR A 39 4.81 21.95 1.26
N VAL A 40 3.79 22.81 1.31
CA VAL A 40 2.67 22.69 2.24
C VAL A 40 1.85 21.43 1.93
N THR A 41 1.60 21.16 0.64
CA THR A 41 0.89 19.95 0.21
C THR A 41 1.70 18.70 0.57
N MET A 42 3.00 18.70 0.29
CA MET A 42 3.89 17.58 0.62
C MET A 42 3.88 17.29 2.13
N SER A 43 4.02 18.33 2.95
CA SER A 43 3.98 18.21 4.41
C SER A 43 2.63 17.70 4.93
N ARG A 44 1.50 18.16 4.36
CA ARG A 44 0.16 17.67 4.75
C ARG A 44 -0.04 16.20 4.40
N ILE A 45 0.55 15.73 3.29
CA ILE A 45 0.50 14.33 2.86
C ILE A 45 1.35 13.47 3.78
N GLU A 46 2.63 13.78 3.99
CA GLU A 46 3.52 12.97 4.84
C GLU A 46 3.04 12.91 6.29
N ASN A 47 2.41 13.98 6.80
CA ASN A 47 1.83 14.01 8.15
C ASN A 47 0.40 13.44 8.24
N GLY A 48 -0.13 12.85 7.17
CA GLY A 48 -1.45 12.21 7.18
C GLY A 48 -2.63 13.18 7.34
N LYS A 49 -2.40 14.50 7.25
CA LYS A 49 -3.46 15.48 7.38
C LYS A 49 -4.45 15.34 6.23
N HIS A 50 -3.96 15.14 5.00
CA HIS A 50 -4.75 14.98 3.78
C HIS A 50 -4.10 13.90 2.90
N GLY A 51 -4.88 13.08 2.20
CA GLY A 51 -4.35 12.08 1.28
C GLY A 51 -3.82 12.66 -0.03
N PRO A 52 -2.96 11.93 -0.75
CA PRO A 52 -2.57 12.29 -2.11
C PRO A 52 -3.80 12.22 -3.03
N ASN A 53 -3.94 13.20 -3.93
CA ASN A 53 -4.97 13.13 -4.97
C ASN A 53 -4.54 12.19 -6.11
N VAL A 54 -5.45 11.89 -7.03
CA VAL A 54 -5.21 10.97 -8.17
C VAL A 54 -3.97 11.37 -8.99
N ASN A 55 -3.73 12.67 -9.20
CA ASN A 55 -2.56 13.12 -9.95
C ASN A 55 -1.26 12.83 -9.20
N VAL A 56 -1.23 12.99 -7.87
CA VAL A 56 -0.08 12.67 -7.02
C VAL A 56 0.15 11.16 -6.99
N VAL A 57 -0.91 10.36 -6.83
CA VAL A 57 -0.83 8.89 -6.85
C VAL A 57 -0.25 8.38 -8.18
N ARG A 58 -0.72 8.90 -9.31
CA ARG A 58 -0.19 8.54 -10.63
C ARG A 58 1.30 8.87 -10.75
N LYS A 59 1.73 10.05 -10.32
CA LYS A 59 3.16 10.43 -10.37
C LYS A 59 4.01 9.58 -9.43
N LEU A 60 3.51 9.20 -8.26
CA LEU A 60 4.21 8.28 -7.37
C LEU A 60 4.40 6.90 -8.04
N ALA A 61 3.38 6.42 -8.77
CA ALA A 61 3.47 5.18 -9.55
C ALA A 61 4.54 5.28 -10.66
N GLU A 62 4.57 6.41 -11.39
CA GLU A 62 5.60 6.69 -12.41
C GLU A 62 7.01 6.73 -11.83
N LEU A 63 7.15 7.15 -10.56
CA LEU A 63 8.41 7.12 -9.82
C LEU A 63 8.78 5.74 -9.28
N GLY A 64 7.92 4.73 -9.46
CA GLY A 64 8.17 3.34 -9.04
C GLY A 64 7.59 2.94 -7.69
N MET A 65 6.71 3.76 -7.09
CA MET A 65 6.01 3.37 -5.86
C MET A 65 4.92 2.34 -6.18
N ASN A 66 4.83 1.27 -5.38
CA ASN A 66 3.71 0.34 -5.49
C ASN A 66 2.42 1.01 -5.00
N VAL A 67 1.46 1.19 -5.90
CA VAL A 67 0.18 1.85 -5.63
C VAL A 67 -0.76 0.95 -4.81
N GLU A 68 -0.57 -0.36 -4.85
CA GLU A 68 -1.36 -1.30 -4.03
C GLU A 68 -1.19 -0.99 -2.55
N ASP A 69 0.03 -0.67 -2.10
CA ASP A 69 0.32 -0.27 -0.72
C ASP A 69 -0.46 1.00 -0.30
N LEU A 70 -0.63 1.96 -1.22
CA LEU A 70 -1.40 3.18 -0.99
C LEU A 70 -2.90 2.88 -0.88
N THR A 71 -3.42 2.03 -1.77
CA THR A 71 -4.84 1.62 -1.72
C THR A 71 -5.14 0.82 -0.46
N TYR A 72 -4.16 0.04 -0.01
CA TYR A 72 -4.25 -0.76 1.20
C TYR A 72 -4.40 0.11 2.44
N ALA A 73 -3.47 1.06 2.62
CA ALA A 73 -3.53 2.02 3.71
C ALA A 73 -4.79 2.92 3.67
N SER A 74 -5.37 3.18 2.49
CA SER A 74 -6.60 3.98 2.37
C SER A 74 -7.90 3.26 2.76
N ARG A 75 -7.92 1.91 2.71
CA ARG A 75 -9.14 1.11 2.97
C ARG A 75 -9.30 0.72 4.43
N PHE A 76 -8.22 0.70 5.20
CA PHE A 76 -8.21 0.19 6.56
C PHE A 76 -7.86 1.30 7.54
N HIS A 77 -8.81 1.64 8.41
CA HIS A 77 -8.68 2.75 9.36
C HIS A 77 -7.82 2.37 10.59
N SER A 78 -7.33 1.12 10.66
CA SER A 78 -6.44 0.66 11.72
C SER A 78 -5.42 -0.35 11.22
N LYS A 79 -4.24 -0.35 11.86
CA LYS A 79 -3.16 -1.29 11.60
C LYS A 79 -3.61 -2.75 11.75
N GLU A 80 -4.53 -3.04 12.67
CA GLU A 80 -5.12 -4.36 12.89
C GLU A 80 -5.85 -4.86 11.63
N GLN A 81 -6.68 -4.00 11.02
CA GLN A 81 -7.44 -4.34 9.80
C GLN A 81 -6.52 -4.49 8.58
N SER A 82 -5.46 -3.70 8.54
CA SER A 82 -4.37 -3.80 7.55
C SER A 82 -3.46 -5.01 7.77
N LEU A 83 -3.45 -5.63 8.94
CA LEU A 83 -2.75 -6.90 9.14
C LEU A 83 -3.69 -8.07 8.83
N SER A 84 -4.95 -7.99 9.25
CA SER A 84 -5.92 -9.06 9.04
C SER A 84 -6.20 -9.32 7.56
N TYR A 85 -6.32 -8.28 6.74
CA TYR A 85 -6.52 -8.50 5.31
C TYR A 85 -5.27 -9.03 4.61
N ARG A 86 -4.06 -8.56 4.97
CA ARG A 86 -2.80 -9.14 4.45
C ARG A 86 -2.68 -10.61 4.81
N LEU A 87 -3.06 -10.96 6.04
CA LEU A 87 -3.07 -12.34 6.50
C LEU A 87 -4.04 -13.18 5.66
N ALA A 88 -5.27 -12.71 5.45
CA ALA A 88 -6.25 -13.41 4.61
C ALA A 88 -5.77 -13.60 3.15
N GLU A 89 -5.06 -12.64 2.59
CA GLU A 89 -4.49 -12.76 1.24
C GLU A 89 -3.37 -13.82 1.20
N VAL A 90 -2.50 -13.85 2.20
CA VAL A 90 -1.44 -14.86 2.33
C VAL A 90 -2.04 -16.25 2.51
N GLU A 91 -3.07 -16.39 3.35
CA GLU A 91 -3.80 -17.65 3.55
C GLU A 91 -4.41 -18.15 2.23
N ASN A 92 -5.01 -17.26 1.44
CA ASN A 92 -5.57 -17.61 0.13
C ASN A 92 -4.48 -18.08 -0.85
N ARG A 93 -3.34 -17.38 -0.88
CA ARG A 93 -2.19 -17.78 -1.70
C ARG A 93 -1.62 -19.12 -1.27
N LEU A 94 -1.55 -19.37 0.04
CA LEU A 94 -1.08 -20.64 0.60
C LEU A 94 -2.02 -21.78 0.21
N ALA A 95 -3.32 -21.61 0.38
CA ALA A 95 -4.32 -22.60 -0.01
C ALA A 95 -4.23 -22.95 -1.51
N LYS A 96 -4.04 -21.94 -2.38
CA LYS A 96 -3.81 -22.18 -3.81
C LYS A 96 -2.53 -22.96 -4.09
N MET A 97 -1.46 -22.66 -3.34
CA MET A 97 -0.18 -23.37 -3.49
C MET A 97 -0.30 -24.82 -3.03
N GLU A 98 -1.00 -25.09 -1.92
CA GLU A 98 -1.26 -26.44 -1.43
C GLU A 98 -2.03 -27.28 -2.46
N GLN A 99 -3.07 -26.72 -3.08
CA GLN A 99 -3.81 -27.39 -4.16
C GLN A 99 -2.90 -27.73 -5.34
N LEU A 100 -2.08 -26.78 -5.78
CA LEU A 100 -1.17 -26.98 -6.91
C LEU A 100 -0.13 -28.07 -6.63
N VAL A 101 0.39 -28.13 -5.40
CA VAL A 101 1.29 -29.22 -4.97
C VAL A 101 0.58 -30.57 -5.01
N LEU A 102 -0.67 -30.64 -4.54
CA LEU A 102 -1.46 -31.87 -4.53
C LEU A 102 -1.68 -32.41 -5.95
N GLU A 103 -2.07 -31.54 -6.89
CA GLU A 103 -2.26 -31.89 -8.30
C GLU A 103 -0.97 -32.41 -8.94
N LEU A 104 0.17 -31.77 -8.66
CA LEU A 104 1.48 -32.21 -9.16
C LEU A 104 1.86 -33.60 -8.63
N THR A 105 1.61 -33.87 -7.35
CA THR A 105 1.91 -35.19 -6.76
C THR A 105 1.04 -36.30 -7.35
N GLN A 106 -0.26 -36.05 -7.54
CA GLN A 106 -1.18 -37.02 -8.15
C GLN A 106 -0.85 -37.29 -9.63
N SER A 107 -0.42 -36.25 -10.37
CA SER A 107 0.00 -36.40 -11.76
C SER A 107 1.25 -37.27 -11.91
N HIS A 108 2.17 -37.22 -10.93
CA HIS A 108 3.40 -38.00 -10.94
C HIS A 108 3.17 -39.48 -10.60
N GLU A 109 2.17 -39.78 -9.76
CA GLU A 109 1.77 -41.16 -9.43
C GLU A 109 1.06 -41.85 -10.61
N GLN A 110 0.21 -41.14 -11.35
CA GLN A 110 -0.47 -41.68 -12.54
C GLN A 110 0.46 -41.89 -13.75
N LYS A 111 1.59 -41.19 -13.82
CA LYS A 111 2.60 -41.36 -14.90
C LYS A 111 3.59 -42.50 -14.66
N ASN A 112 3.66 -43.02 -13.42
CA ASN A 112 4.60 -44.06 -13.00
C ASN A 112 3.91 -45.41 -12.70
N SER A 113 2.61 -45.55 -13.00
CA SER A 113 1.89 -46.84 -13.12
C SER A 113 1.63 -47.17 -14.58
#